data_AF-A0A9P9CUQ2-F1
#
_entry.id   AF-A0A9P9CUQ2-F1
#
_cell.length_a   1.000
_cell.length_b   1.000
_cell.length_c   1.000
_cell.angle_alpha   90.00
_cell.angle_beta   90.00
_cell.angle_gamma   90.00
#
_symmetry.space_group_name_H-M   'P 1'
#
loop_
_entity.id
_entity.type
_entity.pdbx_description
1 polymer ?
#
loop_
_entity_poly.entity_id
_entity_poly.type
_entity_poly.pdbx_seq_one_letter_code
_entity_poly.pdbx_strand_id
1 'polypeptide(L)'
;MASTSYAVNGVNGVAGPSNGHVALHPALAPLSPHATSHGHQQAYRSNIQTIAANHNVAIVNHLANAGFHSGHYSDITLQVPWRTYAVHRLIISRSPYLAHVMGTEPSSKVVAIPLEQEPSITPEAFDIASLEAVHPANARSVLAAACLLGGMDELTNYAYQLALSSLSADTIPDWLDFLDSLPAEGDGTVFGPYAKQMREDVFHFLVISLPIALDAFPSSEVPSSPVTPVMGKSTGISHSDRTPCCRFSPQARFKFAKRAIELRKARGTTKDFEEETVVLAFGTGDANATPVHVTRRTRKKALFKVGR
;
A
#
# COMPACT_ATOMS: atom_id res chain seq x y z
N MET A 1 -53.16 -19.21 -41.90
CA MET A 1 -52.12 -19.08 -42.94
C MET A 1 -50.78 -19.09 -42.22
N ALA A 2 -50.09 -20.22 -42.30
CA ALA A 2 -48.81 -20.47 -41.66
C ALA A 2 -47.73 -20.46 -42.75
N SER A 3 -46.60 -19.79 -42.50
CA SER A 3 -45.42 -19.88 -43.34
C SER A 3 -44.26 -20.38 -42.48
N THR A 4 -43.99 -21.67 -42.64
CA THR A 4 -42.82 -22.40 -42.18
C THR A 4 -41.67 -22.11 -43.14
N SER A 5 -40.53 -21.65 -42.62
CA SER A 5 -39.27 -21.58 -43.38
C SER A 5 -38.24 -22.50 -42.73
N TYR A 6 -37.94 -23.58 -43.43
CA TYR A 6 -36.82 -24.47 -43.16
C TYR A 6 -35.52 -23.81 -43.65
N ALA A 7 -34.47 -23.80 -42.83
CA ALA A 7 -33.13 -23.47 -43.26
C ALA A 7 -32.20 -24.68 -43.05
N VAL A 8 -31.51 -25.00 -44.14
CA VAL A 8 -30.71 -26.19 -44.40
C VAL A 8 -29.32 -26.10 -43.77
N ASN A 9 -28.81 -27.25 -43.32
CA ASN A 9 -27.44 -27.49 -42.89
C ASN A 9 -26.40 -26.95 -43.90
N GLY A 10 -25.49 -26.11 -43.41
CA GLY A 10 -24.28 -25.68 -44.14
C GLY A 10 -23.03 -26.03 -43.34
N VAL A 11 -22.40 -27.15 -43.70
CA VAL A 11 -21.04 -27.52 -43.32
C VAL A 11 -20.07 -26.74 -44.22
N ASN A 12 -19.11 -26.03 -43.61
CA ASN A 12 -17.78 -25.66 -44.13
C ASN A 12 -17.05 -24.96 -42.96
N GLY A 13 -15.95 -25.46 -42.39
CA GLY A 13 -14.79 -26.04 -43.07
C GLY A 13 -13.64 -25.03 -43.05
N VAL A 14 -13.21 -24.58 -41.87
CA VAL A 14 -11.93 -23.88 -41.69
C VAL A 14 -11.17 -24.60 -40.58
N ALA A 15 -10.10 -25.28 -40.99
CA ALA A 15 -9.19 -25.96 -40.10
C ALA A 15 -8.50 -24.94 -39.19
N GLY A 16 -8.89 -24.91 -37.92
CA GLY A 16 -8.10 -24.27 -36.87
C GLY A 16 -6.79 -25.02 -36.65
N PRO A 17 -5.72 -24.34 -36.18
CA PRO A 17 -4.44 -24.97 -35.97
C PRO A 17 -4.59 -26.16 -35.00
N SER A 18 -4.11 -27.32 -35.44
CA SER A 18 -4.15 -28.56 -34.70
C SER A 18 -3.46 -28.39 -33.35
N ASN A 19 -4.19 -28.71 -32.29
CA ASN A 19 -3.60 -28.89 -30.97
C ASN A 19 -2.45 -29.90 -31.08
N GLY A 20 -1.29 -29.50 -30.56
CA GLY A 20 -0.01 -30.18 -30.70
C GLY A 20 -0.08 -31.69 -30.51
N HIS A 21 0.05 -32.41 -31.62
CA HIS A 21 0.54 -33.78 -31.59
C HIS A 21 2.01 -33.74 -31.18
N VAL A 22 2.31 -34.14 -29.94
CA VAL A 22 3.66 -34.53 -29.55
C VAL A 22 3.97 -35.81 -30.34
N ALA A 23 4.73 -35.66 -31.42
CA ALA A 23 5.31 -36.78 -32.15
C ALA A 23 6.35 -37.45 -31.23
N LEU A 24 5.94 -38.52 -30.56
CA LEU A 24 6.86 -39.50 -29.98
C LEU A 24 7.49 -40.28 -31.13
N HIS A 25 8.84 -40.34 -31.17
CA HIS A 25 9.72 -41.46 -31.59
C HIS A 25 11.12 -40.95 -32.00
N PRO A 26 12.21 -41.77 -31.97
CA PRO A 26 12.21 -43.22 -31.92
C PRO A 26 13.01 -43.87 -30.77
N ALA A 27 12.72 -45.16 -30.59
CA ALA A 27 13.39 -46.06 -29.66
C ALA A 27 14.91 -46.10 -29.90
N LEU A 28 15.68 -45.95 -28.81
CA LEU A 28 17.08 -46.35 -28.74
C LEU A 28 17.21 -47.51 -27.75
N ALA A 29 17.87 -48.57 -28.20
CA ALA A 29 18.09 -49.83 -27.52
C ALA A 29 18.88 -49.67 -26.20
N PRO A 30 18.81 -50.64 -25.26
CA PRO A 30 19.37 -50.48 -23.92
C PRO A 30 20.88 -50.75 -23.93
N LEU A 31 21.68 -49.77 -23.49
CA LEU A 31 23.10 -49.96 -23.17
C LEU A 31 23.33 -49.63 -21.68
N SER A 32 23.74 -50.68 -20.96
CA SER A 32 24.40 -50.83 -19.66
C SER A 32 24.33 -49.75 -18.56
N PRO A 33 24.14 -50.14 -17.27
CA PRO A 33 24.01 -49.22 -16.15
C PRO A 33 25.35 -49.06 -15.42
N HIS A 34 26.04 -47.92 -15.55
CA HIS A 34 26.95 -47.41 -14.52
C HIS A 34 27.35 -45.95 -14.79
N ALA A 35 26.77 -45.04 -14.01
CA ALA A 35 27.40 -43.84 -13.42
C ALA A 35 26.39 -42.68 -13.21
N THR A 36 26.39 -42.14 -11.99
CA THR A 36 26.03 -40.75 -11.59
C THR A 36 24.62 -40.21 -11.92
N SER A 37 23.58 -40.75 -11.27
CA SER A 37 22.17 -40.38 -11.44
C SER A 37 21.68 -39.09 -10.74
N HIS A 38 22.54 -38.33 -10.06
CA HIS A 38 22.07 -37.17 -9.25
C HIS A 38 22.06 -35.83 -10.01
N GLY A 39 22.86 -35.65 -11.07
CA GLY A 39 22.91 -34.39 -11.84
C GLY A 39 21.86 -34.28 -12.95
N HIS A 40 21.51 -35.40 -13.61
CA HIS A 40 20.55 -35.39 -14.72
C HIS A 40 19.08 -35.22 -14.28
N GLN A 41 18.72 -35.62 -13.07
CA GLN A 41 17.36 -35.42 -12.55
C GLN A 41 17.07 -33.94 -12.21
N GLN A 42 18.08 -33.17 -11.77
CA GLN A 42 17.93 -31.73 -11.51
C GLN A 42 17.84 -30.90 -12.79
N ALA A 43 18.63 -31.22 -13.83
CA ALA A 43 18.57 -30.54 -15.13
C ALA A 43 17.23 -30.79 -15.86
N TYR A 44 16.68 -32.01 -15.75
CA TYR A 44 15.39 -32.33 -16.36
C TYR A 44 14.22 -31.63 -15.64
N ARG A 45 14.24 -31.58 -14.30
CA ARG A 45 13.21 -30.86 -13.51
C ARG A 45 13.24 -29.34 -13.76
N SER A 46 14.43 -28.75 -13.86
CA SER A 46 14.56 -27.32 -14.18
C SER A 46 14.08 -26.98 -15.59
N ASN A 47 14.37 -27.83 -16.58
CA ASN A 47 13.84 -27.66 -17.94
C ASN A 47 12.31 -27.76 -18.02
N ILE A 48 11.69 -28.72 -17.32
CA ILE A 48 10.23 -28.84 -17.27
C ILE A 48 9.60 -27.60 -16.62
N GLN A 49 10.21 -27.07 -15.55
CA GLN A 49 9.71 -25.88 -14.89
C GLN A 49 9.74 -24.65 -15.81
N THR A 50 10.82 -24.49 -16.60
CA THR A 50 10.94 -23.40 -17.58
C THR A 50 9.92 -23.54 -18.70
N ILE A 51 9.71 -24.74 -19.22
CA ILE A 51 8.70 -25.00 -20.27
C ILE A 51 7.30 -24.70 -19.73
N ALA A 52 6.99 -25.15 -18.51
CA ALA A 52 5.71 -24.89 -17.86
C ALA A 52 5.49 -23.39 -17.62
N ALA A 53 6.51 -22.67 -17.15
CA ALA A 53 6.44 -21.21 -16.96
C ALA A 53 6.17 -20.48 -18.29
N ASN A 54 6.91 -20.82 -19.36
CA ASN A 54 6.72 -20.22 -20.67
C ASN A 54 5.32 -20.51 -21.25
N HIS A 55 4.83 -21.73 -21.05
CA HIS A 55 3.49 -22.12 -21.47
C HIS A 55 2.40 -21.36 -20.70
N ASN A 56 2.58 -21.16 -19.39
CA ASN A 56 1.66 -20.35 -18.59
C ASN A 56 1.61 -18.90 -19.07
N VAL A 57 2.76 -18.30 -19.37
CA VAL A 57 2.83 -16.95 -19.94
C VAL A 57 2.10 -16.88 -21.28
N ALA A 58 2.29 -17.87 -22.16
CA ALA A 58 1.58 -17.93 -23.44
C ALA A 58 0.06 -18.02 -23.27
N ILE A 59 -0.42 -18.83 -22.31
CA ILE A 59 -1.85 -18.92 -21.98
C ILE A 59 -2.37 -17.58 -21.47
N VAL A 60 -1.70 -16.98 -20.49
CA VAL A 60 -2.12 -15.70 -19.90
C VAL A 60 -2.18 -14.60 -20.95
N ASN A 61 -1.16 -14.50 -21.82
CA ASN A 61 -1.13 -13.53 -22.91
C ASN A 61 -2.26 -13.77 -23.91
N HIS A 62 -2.57 -15.03 -24.25
CA HIS A 62 -3.69 -15.35 -25.12
C HIS A 62 -5.03 -14.98 -24.47
N LEU A 63 -5.24 -15.31 -23.20
CA LEU A 63 -6.45 -14.96 -22.45
C LEU A 63 -6.63 -13.44 -22.34
N ALA A 64 -5.54 -12.69 -22.11
CA ALA A 64 -5.59 -11.23 -22.12
C ALA A 64 -6.02 -10.71 -23.50
N ASN A 65 -5.36 -11.13 -24.58
CA ASN A 65 -5.60 -10.56 -25.92
C ASN A 65 -6.92 -11.02 -26.55
N ALA A 66 -7.15 -12.34 -26.62
CA ALA A 66 -8.35 -12.90 -27.25
C ALA A 66 -9.55 -12.83 -26.29
N GLY A 67 -9.33 -13.14 -25.01
CA GLY A 67 -10.40 -13.22 -24.04
C GLY A 67 -10.84 -11.86 -23.50
N PHE A 68 -9.93 -11.09 -22.91
CA PHE A 68 -10.27 -9.81 -22.26
C PHE A 68 -10.44 -8.66 -23.26
N HIS A 69 -9.45 -8.42 -24.13
CA HIS A 69 -9.51 -7.28 -25.05
C HIS A 69 -10.51 -7.46 -26.20
N SER A 70 -10.59 -8.67 -26.75
CA SER A 70 -11.50 -8.96 -27.89
C SER A 70 -12.86 -9.49 -27.46
N GLY A 71 -13.02 -9.93 -26.21
CA GLY A 71 -14.26 -10.50 -25.69
C GLY A 71 -14.62 -11.88 -26.25
N HIS A 72 -13.68 -12.58 -26.91
CA HIS A 72 -13.98 -13.91 -27.45
C HIS A 72 -14.28 -14.88 -26.31
N TYR A 73 -15.34 -15.68 -26.48
CA TYR A 73 -15.80 -16.69 -25.51
C TYR A 73 -16.31 -16.13 -24.17
N SER A 74 -16.59 -14.81 -24.11
CA SER A 74 -17.16 -14.18 -22.92
C SER A 74 -18.50 -14.81 -22.54
N ASP A 75 -18.68 -15.10 -21.25
CA ASP A 75 -19.89 -15.65 -20.67
C ASP A 75 -20.59 -14.66 -19.71
N ILE A 76 -19.99 -13.49 -19.49
CA ILE A 76 -20.53 -12.42 -18.67
C ILE A 76 -20.11 -11.05 -19.21
N THR A 77 -20.95 -10.06 -18.96
CA THR A 77 -20.71 -8.66 -19.28
C THR A 77 -20.49 -7.87 -18.00
N LEU A 78 -19.37 -7.15 -17.91
CA LEU A 78 -19.10 -6.20 -16.85
C LEU A 78 -19.41 -4.80 -17.36
N GLN A 79 -20.28 -4.08 -16.67
CA GLN A 79 -20.70 -2.73 -17.05
C GLN A 79 -20.17 -1.73 -16.03
N VAL A 80 -19.41 -0.76 -16.51
CA VAL A 80 -19.02 0.45 -15.78
C VAL A 80 -19.64 1.66 -16.47
N PRO A 81 -19.69 2.85 -15.83
CA PRO A 81 -20.45 3.97 -16.38
C PRO A 81 -19.97 4.44 -17.78
N TRP A 82 -18.69 4.26 -18.08
CA TRP A 82 -18.07 4.68 -19.34
C TRP A 82 -17.83 3.55 -20.35
N ARG A 83 -17.93 2.28 -19.94
CA ARG A 83 -17.54 1.16 -20.79
C ARG A 83 -18.25 -0.14 -20.41
N THR A 84 -18.36 -1.02 -21.39
CA THR A 84 -18.85 -2.38 -21.19
C THR A 84 -17.76 -3.36 -21.63
N TYR A 85 -17.50 -4.37 -20.80
CA TYR A 85 -16.50 -5.41 -21.06
C TYR A 85 -17.19 -6.76 -21.22
N ALA A 86 -16.92 -7.42 -22.34
CA ALA A 86 -17.24 -8.82 -22.53
C ALA A 86 -16.10 -9.65 -21.92
N VAL A 87 -16.35 -10.29 -20.77
CA VAL A 87 -15.31 -10.95 -19.97
C VAL A 87 -15.71 -12.38 -19.60
N HIS A 88 -14.83 -13.06 -18.87
CA HIS A 88 -15.02 -14.46 -18.47
C HIS A 88 -15.19 -14.55 -16.96
N ARG A 89 -16.28 -15.18 -16.50
CA ARG A 89 -16.57 -15.39 -15.07
C ARG A 89 -15.39 -16.01 -14.32
N LEU A 90 -14.74 -17.00 -14.93
CA LEU A 90 -13.59 -17.68 -14.35
C LEU A 90 -12.36 -16.76 -14.17
N ILE A 91 -12.20 -15.76 -15.03
CA ILE A 91 -11.09 -14.80 -14.94
C ILE A 91 -11.41 -13.74 -13.89
N ILE A 92 -12.61 -13.16 -13.94
CA ILE A 92 -13.00 -12.06 -13.05
C ILE A 92 -13.34 -12.53 -11.62
N SER A 93 -13.59 -13.83 -11.39
CA SER A 93 -13.77 -14.40 -10.05
C SER A 93 -12.50 -14.34 -9.18
N ARG A 94 -11.36 -13.91 -9.74
CA ARG A 94 -10.17 -13.55 -8.96
C ARG A 94 -10.39 -12.31 -8.08
N SER A 95 -11.32 -11.43 -8.44
CA SER A 95 -11.77 -10.34 -7.57
C SER A 95 -12.72 -10.91 -6.51
N PRO A 96 -12.41 -10.78 -5.20
CA PRO A 96 -13.32 -11.24 -4.15
C PRO A 96 -14.70 -10.58 -4.23
N TYR A 97 -14.74 -9.30 -4.60
CA TYR A 97 -16.00 -8.57 -4.82
C TYR A 97 -16.81 -9.19 -5.95
N LEU A 98 -16.23 -9.33 -7.15
CA LEU A 98 -16.96 -9.87 -8.31
C LEU A 98 -17.34 -11.34 -8.11
N ALA A 99 -16.50 -12.14 -7.44
CA ALA A 99 -16.84 -13.50 -7.06
C ALA A 99 -18.07 -13.54 -6.15
N HIS A 100 -18.15 -12.65 -5.17
CA HIS A 100 -19.31 -12.54 -4.30
C HIS A 100 -20.57 -12.13 -5.08
N VAL A 101 -20.51 -11.07 -5.89
CA VAL A 101 -21.64 -10.60 -6.69
C VAL A 101 -22.14 -11.67 -7.66
N MET A 102 -21.24 -12.36 -8.35
CA MET A 102 -21.62 -13.46 -9.25
C MET A 102 -22.19 -14.67 -8.49
N GLY A 103 -21.80 -14.87 -7.23
CA GLY A 103 -22.30 -15.94 -6.37
C GLY A 103 -23.70 -15.66 -5.81
N THR A 104 -24.03 -14.38 -5.57
CA THR A 104 -25.36 -13.98 -5.12
C THR A 104 -26.36 -13.89 -6.27
N GLU A 105 -25.90 -13.58 -7.48
CA GLU A 105 -26.73 -13.50 -8.70
C GLU A 105 -26.22 -14.41 -9.83
N PRO A 106 -26.28 -15.74 -9.66
CA PRO A 106 -25.68 -16.69 -10.60
C PRO A 106 -26.34 -16.67 -12.00
N SER A 107 -27.61 -16.28 -12.10
CA SER A 107 -28.35 -16.20 -13.36
C SER A 107 -28.07 -14.93 -14.17
N SER A 108 -27.50 -13.89 -13.56
CA SER A 108 -27.28 -12.61 -14.25
C SER A 108 -26.14 -12.73 -15.25
N LYS A 109 -26.36 -12.31 -16.50
CA LYS A 109 -25.28 -12.22 -17.50
C LYS A 109 -24.56 -10.87 -17.48
N VAL A 110 -25.03 -9.94 -16.65
CA VAL A 110 -24.54 -8.56 -16.59
C VAL A 110 -24.26 -8.19 -15.13
N VAL A 111 -23.05 -7.72 -14.85
CA VAL A 111 -22.67 -7.18 -13.54
C VAL A 111 -22.37 -5.70 -13.73
N ALA A 112 -23.13 -4.84 -13.07
CA ALA A 112 -22.89 -3.40 -13.07
C ALA A 112 -22.07 -3.00 -11.84
N ILE A 113 -20.99 -2.26 -12.04
CA ILE A 113 -20.18 -1.69 -10.95
C ILE A 113 -20.55 -0.21 -10.81
N PRO A 114 -21.06 0.21 -9.64
CA PRO A 114 -21.35 1.61 -9.38
C PRO A 114 -20.04 2.36 -9.12
N LEU A 115 -19.65 3.25 -10.04
CA LEU A 115 -18.43 4.07 -9.93
C LEU A 115 -18.74 5.57 -9.79
N GLU A 116 -20.02 5.96 -9.80
CA GLU A 116 -20.46 7.36 -9.76
C GLU A 116 -20.06 8.08 -8.46
N GLN A 117 -19.81 7.32 -7.39
CA GLN A 117 -19.44 7.83 -6.07
C GLN A 117 -17.92 7.89 -5.87
N GLU A 118 -17.14 7.40 -6.83
CA GLU A 118 -15.70 7.13 -6.66
C GLU A 118 -14.84 7.90 -7.67
N PRO A 119 -14.68 9.22 -7.48
CA PRO A 119 -13.95 10.08 -8.42
C PRO A 119 -12.46 9.75 -8.52
N SER A 120 -11.92 8.99 -7.55
CA SER A 120 -10.52 8.55 -7.58
C SER A 120 -10.25 7.46 -8.61
N ILE A 121 -11.28 6.76 -9.11
CA ILE A 121 -11.14 5.69 -10.10
C ILE A 121 -11.24 6.27 -11.51
N THR A 122 -10.15 6.20 -12.26
CA THR A 122 -10.12 6.62 -13.66
C THR A 122 -10.42 5.45 -14.59
N PRO A 123 -10.92 5.71 -15.82
CA PRO A 123 -11.13 4.66 -16.82
C PRO A 123 -9.87 3.84 -17.11
N GLU A 124 -8.72 4.51 -17.19
CA GLU A 124 -7.42 3.86 -17.41
C GLU A 124 -7.06 2.91 -16.26
N ALA A 125 -7.28 3.33 -15.01
CA ALA A 125 -6.99 2.50 -13.85
C ALA A 125 -7.89 1.27 -13.73
N PHE A 126 -9.11 1.35 -14.27
CA PHE A 126 -10.05 0.24 -14.30
C PHE A 126 -9.75 -0.73 -15.46
N ASP A 127 -9.25 -0.22 -16.59
CA ASP A 127 -8.91 -0.99 -17.80
C ASP A 127 -7.66 -1.88 -17.65
N ILE A 128 -6.98 -1.86 -16.49
CA ILE A 128 -5.69 -2.50 -16.32
C ILE A 128 -5.81 -4.04 -16.32
N ALA A 129 -5.46 -4.62 -17.47
CA ALA A 129 -5.33 -6.05 -17.66
C ALA A 129 -3.97 -6.62 -17.20
N SER A 130 -2.97 -5.75 -16.94
CA SER A 130 -1.60 -6.14 -16.62
C SER A 130 -0.91 -5.16 -15.68
N LEU A 131 -0.12 -5.68 -14.74
CA LEU A 131 0.70 -4.88 -13.81
C LEU A 131 1.68 -3.94 -14.54
N GLU A 132 2.08 -4.25 -15.77
CA GLU A 132 3.01 -3.44 -16.56
C GLU A 132 2.43 -2.07 -16.98
N ALA A 133 1.10 -1.91 -16.96
CA ALA A 133 0.44 -0.65 -17.27
C ALA A 133 0.35 0.30 -16.06
N VAL A 134 0.74 -0.16 -14.87
CA VAL A 134 0.70 0.64 -13.65
C VAL A 134 1.98 1.47 -13.56
N HIS A 135 1.83 2.79 -13.42
CA HIS A 135 2.93 3.74 -13.31
C HIS A 135 2.65 4.76 -12.20
N PRO A 136 3.65 5.50 -11.69
CA PRO A 136 3.46 6.34 -10.50
C PRO A 136 2.31 7.35 -10.60
N ALA A 137 2.06 7.90 -11.80
CA ALA A 137 0.98 8.86 -12.02
C ALA A 137 -0.45 8.27 -11.92
N ASN A 138 -0.66 6.99 -12.28
CA ASN A 138 -1.99 6.35 -12.23
C ASN A 138 -2.15 5.45 -10.98
N ALA A 139 -1.05 5.13 -10.28
CA ALA A 139 -1.01 4.16 -9.19
C ALA A 139 -2.05 4.40 -8.08
N ARG A 140 -2.36 5.66 -7.73
CA ARG A 140 -3.41 6.00 -6.76
C ARG A 140 -4.79 5.55 -7.23
N SER A 141 -5.13 5.80 -8.49
CA SER A 141 -6.41 5.36 -9.08
C SER A 141 -6.49 3.85 -9.22
N VAL A 142 -5.36 3.20 -9.52
CA VAL A 142 -5.28 1.73 -9.59
C VAL A 142 -5.50 1.11 -8.23
N LEU A 143 -4.89 1.68 -7.19
CA LEU A 143 -5.12 1.22 -5.82
C LEU A 143 -6.61 1.35 -5.44
N ALA A 144 -7.25 2.47 -5.77
CA ALA A 144 -8.69 2.64 -5.53
C ALA A 144 -9.50 1.54 -6.22
N ALA A 145 -9.26 1.31 -7.52
CA ALA A 145 -9.93 0.25 -8.28
C ALA A 145 -9.70 -1.15 -7.65
N ALA A 146 -8.46 -1.45 -7.25
CA ALA A 146 -8.11 -2.74 -6.64
C ALA A 146 -8.76 -2.95 -5.27
N CYS A 147 -8.91 -1.89 -4.46
CA CYS A 147 -9.63 -1.95 -3.20
C CYS A 147 -11.15 -2.13 -3.42
N LEU A 148 -11.75 -1.42 -4.38
CA LEU A 148 -13.15 -1.58 -4.76
C LEU A 148 -13.45 -3.02 -5.19
N LEU A 149 -12.54 -3.63 -5.94
CA LEU A 149 -12.65 -5.02 -6.41
C LEU A 149 -12.42 -6.07 -5.30
N GLY A 150 -12.53 -5.68 -4.03
CA GLY A 150 -12.48 -6.58 -2.88
C GLY A 150 -11.08 -6.77 -2.30
N GLY A 151 -10.17 -5.82 -2.53
CA GLY A 151 -8.81 -5.84 -1.97
C GLY A 151 -7.93 -6.90 -2.61
N MET A 152 -7.59 -6.74 -3.88
CA MET A 152 -6.68 -7.64 -4.58
C MET A 152 -5.23 -7.48 -4.08
N ASP A 153 -4.87 -8.19 -3.00
CA ASP A 153 -3.63 -8.02 -2.20
C ASP A 153 -2.34 -7.73 -2.99
N GLU A 154 -2.06 -8.50 -4.05
CA GLU A 154 -0.85 -8.29 -4.86
C GLU A 154 -0.90 -6.97 -5.62
N LEU A 155 -2.04 -6.65 -6.22
CA LEU A 155 -2.25 -5.42 -6.99
C LEU A 155 -2.34 -4.20 -6.07
N THR A 156 -3.04 -4.30 -4.94
CA THR A 156 -3.15 -3.21 -3.96
C THR A 156 -1.78 -2.89 -3.38
N ASN A 157 -1.02 -3.90 -2.94
CA ASN A 157 0.32 -3.68 -2.40
C ASN A 157 1.27 -3.09 -3.46
N TYR A 158 1.24 -3.62 -4.69
CA TYR A 158 2.07 -3.10 -5.78
C TYR A 158 1.73 -1.64 -6.12
N ALA A 159 0.45 -1.33 -6.32
CA ALA A 159 -0.01 0.02 -6.63
C ALA A 159 0.27 0.99 -5.49
N TYR A 160 0.15 0.55 -4.23
CA TYR A 160 0.49 1.35 -3.06
C TYR A 160 1.96 1.75 -3.02
N GLN A 161 2.86 0.77 -3.17
CA GLN A 161 4.30 1.03 -3.18
C GLN A 161 4.70 1.91 -4.36
N LEU A 162 4.11 1.67 -5.54
CA LEU A 162 4.38 2.49 -6.71
C LEU A 162 3.85 3.92 -6.55
N ALA A 163 2.69 4.10 -5.91
CA ALA A 163 2.19 5.42 -5.58
C ALA A 163 3.18 6.16 -4.67
N LEU A 164 3.65 5.53 -3.58
CA LEU A 164 4.64 6.15 -2.67
C LEU A 164 5.96 6.47 -3.37
N SER A 165 6.35 5.75 -4.43
CA SER A 165 7.55 6.11 -5.20
C SER A 165 7.46 7.47 -5.90
N SER A 166 6.25 8.01 -6.10
CA SER A 166 6.03 9.37 -6.63
C SER A 166 6.16 10.46 -5.58
N LEU A 167 6.27 10.12 -4.29
CA LEU A 167 6.32 11.08 -3.19
C LEU A 167 7.68 11.79 -3.17
N SER A 168 7.66 13.09 -3.46
CA SER A 168 8.85 13.94 -3.52
C SER A 168 8.53 15.36 -3.03
N ALA A 169 9.56 16.20 -2.95
CA ALA A 169 9.39 17.61 -2.58
C ALA A 169 8.50 18.39 -3.56
N ASP A 170 8.44 17.96 -4.82
CA ASP A 170 7.67 18.64 -5.87
C ASP A 170 6.21 18.18 -5.91
N THR A 171 5.96 16.90 -5.58
CA THR A 171 4.61 16.31 -5.65
C THR A 171 3.85 16.38 -4.33
N ILE A 172 4.50 16.79 -3.24
CA ILE A 172 3.87 16.86 -1.91
C ILE A 172 2.59 17.71 -1.85
N PRO A 173 2.44 18.84 -2.56
CA PRO A 173 1.18 19.60 -2.53
C PRO A 173 0.01 18.77 -3.07
N ASP A 174 0.22 18.07 -4.19
CA ASP A 174 -0.80 17.20 -4.80
C ASP A 174 -1.18 16.01 -3.90
N TRP A 175 -0.24 15.54 -3.07
CA TRP A 175 -0.50 14.52 -2.06
C TRP A 175 -1.35 15.06 -0.91
N LEU A 176 -1.09 16.27 -0.45
CA LEU A 176 -1.87 16.91 0.61
C LEU A 176 -3.29 17.23 0.13
N ASP A 177 -3.46 17.82 -1.04
CA ASP A 177 -4.77 18.11 -1.63
C ASP A 177 -5.60 16.83 -1.80
N PHE A 178 -4.95 15.75 -2.26
CA PHE A 178 -5.58 14.44 -2.36
C PHE A 178 -6.01 13.90 -0.98
N LEU A 179 -5.13 13.92 0.01
CA LEU A 179 -5.45 13.41 1.35
C LEU A 179 -6.52 14.26 2.06
N ASP A 180 -6.58 15.55 1.82
CA ASP A 180 -7.60 16.44 2.36
C ASP A 180 -8.97 16.19 1.72
N SER A 181 -9.01 15.71 0.48
CA SER A 181 -10.26 15.27 -0.17
C SER A 181 -10.83 13.98 0.42
N LEU A 182 -10.00 13.17 1.09
CA LEU A 182 -10.44 11.93 1.73
C LEU A 182 -11.06 12.21 3.11
N PRO A 183 -12.15 11.52 3.50
CA PRO A 183 -12.70 11.62 4.85
C PRO A 183 -11.68 11.23 5.92
N ALA A 184 -11.81 11.85 7.09
CA ALA A 184 -10.81 11.81 8.16
C ALA A 184 -10.68 10.43 8.83
N GLU A 185 -11.76 9.66 8.92
CA GLU A 185 -11.76 8.39 9.65
C GLU A 185 -11.36 7.18 8.79
N GLY A 186 -11.13 7.34 7.48
CA GLY A 186 -10.81 6.23 6.55
C GLY A 186 -12.00 5.29 6.28
N ASP A 187 -12.93 5.19 7.24
CA ASP A 187 -14.21 4.52 7.13
C ASP A 187 -15.08 5.21 6.08
N GLY A 188 -15.38 4.48 5.01
CA GLY A 188 -16.17 4.97 3.87
C GLY A 188 -15.36 5.43 2.67
N THR A 189 -14.01 5.36 2.69
CA THR A 189 -13.22 5.48 1.46
C THR A 189 -13.09 4.15 0.75
N VAL A 190 -13.05 4.17 -0.58
CA VAL A 190 -12.65 2.99 -1.35
C VAL A 190 -11.24 2.50 -1.00
N PHE A 191 -10.35 3.38 -0.53
CA PHE A 191 -8.99 3.01 -0.12
C PHE A 191 -8.93 2.18 1.17
N GLY A 192 -10.02 2.12 1.95
CA GLY A 192 -10.09 1.36 3.20
C GLY A 192 -8.90 1.65 4.13
N PRO A 193 -8.14 0.63 4.59
CA PRO A 193 -7.02 0.83 5.52
C PRO A 193 -5.86 1.63 4.91
N TYR A 194 -5.71 1.62 3.59
CA TYR A 194 -4.62 2.33 2.92
C TYR A 194 -4.74 3.84 3.03
N ALA A 195 -5.96 4.41 3.18
CA ALA A 195 -6.13 5.85 3.37
C ALA A 195 -5.38 6.34 4.62
N LYS A 196 -5.53 5.62 5.73
CA LYS A 196 -4.82 5.94 6.98
C LYS A 196 -3.32 5.76 6.83
N GLN A 197 -2.90 4.67 6.17
CA GLN A 197 -1.49 4.38 5.96
C GLN A 197 -0.80 5.45 5.10
N MET A 198 -1.45 5.91 4.02
CA MET A 198 -0.92 7.00 3.20
C MET A 198 -0.71 8.29 4.00
N ARG A 199 -1.66 8.64 4.89
CA ARG A 199 -1.51 9.83 5.73
C ARG A 199 -0.28 9.73 6.63
N GLU A 200 -0.05 8.56 7.23
CA GLU A 200 1.11 8.31 8.07
C GLU A 200 2.41 8.37 7.27
N ASP A 201 2.47 7.75 6.09
CA ASP A 201 3.67 7.72 5.25
C ASP A 201 4.00 9.11 4.67
N VAL A 202 2.99 9.89 4.28
CA VAL A 202 3.16 11.28 3.84
C VAL A 202 3.61 12.16 5.01
N PHE A 203 3.05 11.97 6.22
CA PHE A 203 3.50 12.67 7.41
C PHE A 203 4.96 12.32 7.77
N HIS A 204 5.32 11.04 7.72
CA HIS A 204 6.68 10.58 7.93
C HIS A 204 7.63 11.22 6.91
N PHE A 205 7.25 11.27 5.64
CA PHE A 205 8.03 11.95 4.61
C PHE A 205 8.25 13.44 4.94
N LEU A 206 7.21 14.17 5.35
CA LEU A 206 7.30 15.59 5.70
C LEU A 206 8.21 15.86 6.91
N VAL A 207 8.17 15.00 7.93
CA VAL A 207 8.88 15.22 9.20
C VAL A 207 10.31 14.70 9.15
N ILE A 208 10.55 13.61 8.42
CA ILE A 208 11.83 12.89 8.45
C ILE A 208 12.54 13.02 7.10
N SER A 209 11.92 12.58 6.01
CA SER A 209 12.61 12.44 4.72
C SER A 209 12.88 13.79 4.03
N LEU A 210 11.90 14.68 4.01
CA LEU A 210 11.97 15.95 3.30
C LEU A 210 13.03 16.90 3.90
N PRO A 211 13.13 17.08 5.24
CA PRO A 211 14.18 17.94 5.79
C PRO A 211 15.59 17.41 5.53
N ILE A 212 15.76 16.08 5.48
CA ILE A 212 17.03 15.43 5.12
C ILE A 212 17.35 15.70 3.65
N ALA A 213 16.38 15.53 2.75
CA ALA A 213 16.56 15.75 1.32
C ALA A 213 16.91 17.20 0.96
N LEU A 214 16.41 18.16 1.74
CA LEU A 214 16.66 19.59 1.56
C LEU A 214 17.89 20.11 2.32
N ASP A 215 18.63 19.26 3.03
CA ASP A 215 19.69 19.64 3.97
C ASP A 215 19.26 20.78 4.91
N ALA A 216 17.97 20.77 5.30
CA ALA A 216 17.36 21.87 6.05
C ALA A 216 17.97 22.01 7.46
N PHE A 217 18.60 20.94 7.95
CA PHE A 217 19.31 20.88 9.22
C PHE A 217 20.77 20.51 8.97
N PRO A 218 21.71 21.48 8.94
CA PRO A 218 23.11 21.17 8.76
C PRO A 218 23.56 20.22 9.86
N SER A 219 24.08 19.06 9.44
CA SER A 219 24.78 18.14 10.33
C SER A 219 25.88 18.94 11.02
N SER A 220 25.79 19.10 12.33
CA SER A 220 26.82 19.80 13.09
C SER A 220 28.11 19.03 12.91
N GLU A 221 29.00 19.50 12.05
CA GLU A 221 30.39 19.07 12.01
C GLU A 221 30.93 19.22 13.43
N VAL A 222 31.20 18.08 14.07
CA VAL A 222 31.88 18.04 15.36
C VAL A 222 33.35 18.34 15.05
N PRO A 223 33.93 19.47 15.51
CA PRO A 223 35.37 19.61 15.43
C PRO A 223 35.98 18.52 16.33
N SER A 224 36.73 17.62 15.71
CA SER A 224 37.48 16.57 16.37
C SER A 224 38.47 17.17 17.37
N SER A 225 38.16 17.03 18.66
CA SER A 225 39.14 17.16 19.72
C SER A 225 39.04 15.93 20.62
N PRO A 226 40.16 15.23 20.89
CA PRO A 226 40.14 13.99 21.64
C PRO A 226 40.03 14.32 23.14
N VAL A 227 38.92 13.94 23.77
CA VAL A 227 38.78 13.97 25.23
C VAL A 227 38.68 12.54 25.74
N THR A 228 39.58 12.24 26.67
CA THR A 228 39.83 10.98 27.36
C THR A 228 38.60 10.42 28.09
N PRO A 229 38.50 9.08 28.26
CA PRO A 229 37.37 8.47 28.94
C PRO A 229 37.60 8.46 30.45
N VAL A 230 36.76 9.18 31.20
CA VAL A 230 36.62 8.97 32.65
C VAL A 230 35.42 8.08 32.91
N MET A 231 35.73 6.90 33.41
CA MET A 231 34.81 5.85 33.83
C MET A 231 34.07 6.25 35.10
N GLY A 232 32.74 6.22 35.09
CA GLY A 232 31.90 6.46 36.27
C GLY A 232 30.50 5.89 36.09
N LYS A 233 30.26 4.70 36.65
CA LYS A 233 28.95 4.05 36.78
C LYS A 233 28.11 4.77 37.84
N SER A 234 26.86 5.12 37.54
CA SER A 234 25.68 4.69 38.33
C SER A 234 24.36 5.29 37.78
N THR A 235 23.51 4.37 37.33
CA THR A 235 22.04 4.31 37.50
C THR A 235 21.25 5.60 37.71
N GLY A 236 20.52 5.99 36.66
CA GLY A 236 19.34 6.85 36.73
C GLY A 236 18.66 6.87 35.37
N ILE A 237 17.48 6.25 35.26
CA ILE A 237 16.68 6.23 34.03
C ILE A 237 16.26 7.68 33.72
N SER A 238 17.00 8.34 32.85
CA SER A 238 16.56 9.55 32.15
C SER A 238 16.19 9.11 30.74
N HIS A 239 14.88 9.01 30.45
CA HIS A 239 14.39 9.12 29.09
C HIS A 239 14.71 10.54 28.61
N SER A 240 15.93 10.69 28.10
CA SER A 240 16.26 11.81 27.22
C SER A 240 15.73 11.43 25.84
N ASP A 241 14.45 11.73 25.62
CA ASP A 241 13.96 12.03 24.29
C ASP A 241 14.83 13.17 23.74
N ARG A 242 15.92 12.79 23.06
CA ARG A 242 16.70 13.70 22.24
C ARG A 242 15.89 13.98 20.98
N THR A 243 14.81 14.72 21.15
CA THR A 243 14.22 15.48 20.04
C THR A 243 15.27 16.53 19.65
N PRO A 244 15.68 16.62 18.38
CA PRO A 244 16.57 17.69 17.92
C PRO A 244 15.76 18.98 17.81
N CYS A 245 15.35 19.54 18.95
CA CYS A 245 14.60 20.79 18.98
C CYS A 245 15.60 21.95 18.91
N CYS A 246 15.99 22.26 17.67
CA CYS A 246 16.09 23.59 17.08
C CYS A 246 16.83 24.70 17.86
N ARG A 247 17.59 25.50 17.09
CA ARG A 247 18.33 26.72 17.48
C ARG A 247 17.43 27.88 17.96
N PHE A 248 16.47 27.61 18.83
CA PHE A 248 15.58 28.62 19.41
C PHE A 248 16.20 29.25 20.65
N SER A 249 16.06 30.58 20.77
CA SER A 249 16.42 31.26 22.00
C SER A 249 15.73 30.60 23.20
N PRO A 250 16.35 30.57 24.39
CA PRO A 250 15.70 30.02 25.58
C PRO A 250 14.29 30.55 25.83
N GLN A 251 14.06 31.83 25.49
CA GLN A 251 12.77 32.48 25.59
C GLN A 251 11.73 31.91 24.61
N ALA A 252 12.13 31.58 23.38
CA ALA A 252 11.25 30.94 22.40
C ALA A 252 10.86 29.51 22.84
N ARG A 253 11.82 28.74 23.39
CA ARG A 253 11.57 27.40 23.94
C ARG A 253 10.60 27.44 25.12
N PHE A 254 10.77 28.42 26.02
CA PHE A 254 9.84 28.62 27.14
C PHE A 254 8.42 28.99 26.67
N LYS A 255 8.30 29.93 25.72
CA LYS A 255 7.00 30.33 25.14
C LYS A 255 6.29 29.17 24.45
N PHE A 256 7.04 28.37 23.69
CA PHE A 256 6.51 27.17 23.04
C PHE A 256 6.00 26.15 24.05
N ALA A 257 6.82 25.78 25.03
CA ALA A 257 6.45 24.82 26.07
C ALA A 257 5.21 25.29 26.85
N LYS A 258 5.12 26.60 27.15
CA LYS A 258 3.96 27.20 27.81
C LYS A 258 2.68 27.06 26.97
N ARG A 259 2.73 27.41 25.67
CA ARG A 259 1.59 27.27 24.74
C ARG A 259 1.15 25.81 24.59
N ALA A 260 2.09 24.87 24.51
CA ALA A 260 1.78 23.46 24.39
C ALA A 260 1.02 22.93 25.62
N ILE A 261 1.41 23.35 26.83
CA ILE A 261 0.70 23.00 28.07
C ILE A 261 -0.69 23.66 28.12
N GLU A 262 -0.81 24.93 27.70
CA GLU A 262 -2.10 25.63 27.64
C GLU A 262 -3.08 24.93 26.68
N LEU A 263 -2.62 24.49 25.50
CA LEU A 263 -3.43 23.72 24.55
C LEU A 263 -3.86 22.36 25.13
N ARG A 264 -2.98 21.68 25.86
CA ARG A 264 -3.29 20.39 26.49
C ARG A 264 -4.35 20.53 27.59
N LYS A 265 -4.27 21.59 28.39
CA LYS A 265 -5.29 21.96 29.40
C LYS A 265 -6.63 22.30 28.74
N ALA A 266 -6.62 23.08 27.65
CA ALA A 266 -7.83 23.44 26.93
C ALA A 266 -8.54 22.23 26.30
N ARG A 267 -7.78 21.20 25.88
CA ARG A 267 -8.33 19.96 25.29
C ARG A 267 -8.78 18.90 26.32
N GLY A 268 -8.68 19.18 27.62
CA GLY A 268 -9.11 18.23 28.67
C GLY A 268 -8.31 16.92 28.71
N THR A 269 -7.12 16.87 28.09
CA THR A 269 -6.27 15.66 28.05
C THR A 269 -5.39 15.51 29.29
N THR A 270 -5.33 16.54 30.13
CA THR A 270 -4.71 16.49 31.46
C THR A 270 -5.66 15.80 32.44
N LYS A 271 -5.23 14.69 33.06
CA LYS A 271 -5.96 14.05 34.16
C LYS A 271 -6.21 15.08 35.27
N ASP A 272 -7.42 15.12 35.83
CA ASP A 272 -7.92 16.09 36.82
C ASP A 272 -7.05 16.32 38.08
N PHE A 273 -5.97 15.56 38.25
CA PHE A 273 -5.09 15.57 39.42
C PHE A 273 -3.62 15.89 39.11
N GLU A 274 -3.29 16.28 37.88
CA GLU A 274 -1.92 16.64 37.46
C GLU A 274 -1.79 18.12 37.07
N GLU A 275 -0.95 18.86 37.80
CA GLU A 275 -0.55 20.21 37.43
C GLU A 275 0.76 20.16 36.64
N GLU A 276 0.70 20.54 35.37
CA GLU A 276 1.89 20.74 34.53
C GLU A 276 2.32 22.22 34.58
N THR A 277 3.61 22.47 34.86
CA THR A 277 4.23 23.79 34.87
C THR A 277 5.57 23.79 34.14
N VAL A 278 5.89 24.89 33.43
CA VAL A 278 7.21 25.09 32.80
C VAL A 278 8.10 25.91 33.72
N VAL A 279 9.31 25.45 33.98
CA VAL A 279 10.31 26.14 34.80
C VAL A 279 11.58 26.33 33.98
N LEU A 280 12.15 27.53 34.06
CA LEU A 280 13.50 27.82 33.58
C LEU A 280 14.47 27.47 34.72
N ALA A 281 15.35 26.50 34.52
CA ALA A 281 16.41 26.24 35.47
C ALA A 281 17.59 27.19 35.19
N PHE A 282 17.87 28.05 36.14
CA PHE A 282 19.10 28.85 36.15
C PHE A 282 20.09 28.13 37.06
N GLY A 283 21.13 27.53 36.47
CA GLY A 283 22.12 26.76 37.23
C GLY A 283 23.43 26.66 36.46
N THR A 284 24.53 26.88 37.21
CA THR A 284 25.95 26.90 36.83
C THR A 284 26.37 25.89 35.75
N GLY A 285 26.27 26.32 34.49
CA GLY A 285 26.77 25.64 33.30
C GLY A 285 26.47 26.54 32.09
N ASP A 286 27.45 26.69 31.19
CA ASP A 286 27.50 27.57 30.01
C ASP A 286 26.30 28.52 29.77
N ALA A 287 26.57 29.83 29.82
CA ALA A 287 25.60 30.92 29.72
C ALA A 287 24.70 30.90 28.46
N ASN A 288 24.97 30.02 27.49
CA ASN A 288 24.22 29.87 26.25
C ASN A 288 23.19 28.72 26.25
N ALA A 289 23.14 27.90 27.30
CA ALA A 289 22.30 26.71 27.34
C ALA A 289 21.44 26.62 28.61
N THR A 290 20.56 27.61 28.86
CA THR A 290 19.55 27.47 29.94
C THR A 290 18.50 26.43 29.53
N PRO A 291 18.38 25.29 30.23
CA PRO A 291 17.41 24.26 29.90
C PRO A 291 16.01 24.66 30.38
N VAL A 292 15.00 24.37 29.54
CA VAL A 292 13.58 24.53 29.87
C VAL A 292 13.07 23.18 30.37
N HIS A 293 12.57 23.13 31.60
CA HIS A 293 12.03 21.91 32.20
C HIS A 293 10.52 21.99 32.32
N VAL A 294 9.84 20.89 32.04
CA VAL A 294 8.40 20.73 32.35
C VAL A 294 8.30 19.84 33.57
N THR A 295 7.72 20.36 34.64
CA THR A 295 7.47 19.62 35.87
C THR A 295 5.99 19.27 35.97
N ARG A 296 5.73 18.04 36.41
CA ARG A 296 4.38 17.55 36.72
C ARG A 296 4.27 17.34 38.22
N ARG A 297 3.26 17.93 38.85
CA ARG A 297 2.94 17.71 40.26
C ARG A 297 1.58 17.04 40.36
N THR A 298 1.55 15.83 40.90
CA THR A 298 0.30 15.15 41.26
C THR A 298 -0.21 15.70 42.59
N ARG A 299 -1.48 16.13 42.65
CA ARG A 299 -2.12 16.49 43.91
C ARG A 299 -2.48 15.19 44.66
N LYS A 300 -2.02 15.04 45.91
CA LYS A 300 -2.33 13.86 46.74
C LYS A 300 -3.86 13.77 46.94
N LYS A 301 -4.48 12.64 46.57
CA LYS A 301 -5.88 12.35 46.88
C LYS A 301 -6.08 12.33 48.40
N ALA A 302 -7.13 13.00 48.89
CA ALA A 302 -7.59 12.80 50.26
C ALA A 302 -8.15 11.37 50.38
N LEU A 303 -7.54 10.55 51.24
CA LEU A 303 -8.06 9.22 51.57
C LEU A 303 -9.22 9.40 52.55
N PHE A 304 -10.44 9.03 52.15
CA PHE A 304 -11.57 9.04 53.06
C PHE A 304 -11.40 7.92 54.10
N LYS A 305 -11.44 8.29 55.39
CA LYS A 305 -11.48 7.35 56.51
C LYS A 305 -12.88 6.73 56.55
N VAL A 306 -12.99 5.43 56.26
CA VAL A 306 -14.22 4.67 56.49
C VAL A 306 -14.34 4.45 58.00
N GLY A 307 -15.35 5.05 58.62
CA GLY A 307 -15.71 4.80 60.02
C GLY A 307 -16.33 3.40 60.15
N ARG A 308 -15.91 2.65 61.18
CA ARG A 308 -16.65 1.49 61.69
C ARG A 308 -17.79 1.97 62.57
#